data_AF-A0A2V7YZF3-F1
#
_entry.id   AF-A0A2V7YZF3-F1
#
_cell.length_a   1.000
_cell.length_b   1.000
_cell.length_c   1.000
_cell.angle_alpha   90.00
_cell.angle_beta   90.00
_cell.angle_gamma   90.00
#
_symmetry.space_group_name_H-M   'P 1'
#
loop_
_entity.id
_entity.type
_entity.pdbx_description
1 polymer ?
#
loop_
_entity_poly.entity_id
_entity_poly.type
_entity_poly.pdbx_seq_one_letter_code
_entity_poly.pdbx_strand_id
1 'polypeptide(L)'
;MITVLVVCDPGRSGELDAAAVRMPSLELLHAHDVEQALDRLARNRRIDAVLLLLEPDRTAEVASTILEEDPAGPPLFAPEASAGAEVRPLPADGPEDLLRQVVRKLSASG
;
A
#
# COMPACT_ATOMS: atom_id res chain seq x y z
N MET A 1 -1.06 12.75 -10.15
CA MET A 1 -1.04 12.57 -8.68
C MET A 1 -1.25 11.10 -8.44
N ILE A 2 -0.42 10.51 -7.58
CA ILE A 2 -0.41 9.08 -7.25
C ILE A 2 -1.05 8.96 -5.86
N THR A 3 -2.15 8.23 -5.76
CA THR A 3 -2.83 7.95 -4.49
C THR A 3 -2.51 6.53 -4.06
N VAL A 4 -1.95 6.38 -2.86
CA VAL A 4 -1.58 5.07 -2.29
C VAL A 4 -2.39 4.83 -1.03
N LEU A 5 -3.08 3.69 -0.98
CA LEU A 5 -3.72 3.21 0.24
C LEU A 5 -2.70 2.41 1.06
N VAL A 6 -2.34 2.92 2.23
CA VAL A 6 -1.45 2.26 3.18
C VAL A 6 -2.29 1.50 4.20
N VAL A 7 -2.09 0.19 4.29
CA VAL A 7 -2.67 -0.65 5.35
C VAL A 7 -1.58 -0.95 6.37
N CYS A 8 -1.69 -0.36 7.56
CA CYS A 8 -0.67 -0.47 8.59
C CYS A 8 -1.25 -0.34 10.00
N ASP A 9 -0.51 -0.83 10.99
CA ASP A 9 -0.89 -0.61 12.39
C ASP A 9 -0.89 0.89 12.73
N PRO A 10 -1.80 1.37 13.60
CA PRO A 10 -2.00 2.80 13.87
C PRO A 10 -0.74 3.58 14.29
N GLY A 11 0.27 2.90 14.85
CA GLY A 11 1.52 3.52 15.27
C GLY A 11 2.52 3.80 14.14
N ARG A 12 2.31 3.27 12.92
CA ARG A 12 3.26 3.35 11.80
C ARG A 12 2.91 4.40 10.74
N SER A 13 1.68 4.91 10.74
CA SER A 13 1.22 5.90 9.75
C SER A 13 2.02 7.21 9.79
N GLY A 14 2.39 7.68 10.99
CA GLY A 14 3.06 8.97 11.17
C GLY A 14 4.44 9.08 10.50
N GLU A 15 5.21 7.99 10.44
CA GLU A 15 6.51 7.98 9.77
C GLU A 15 6.38 8.09 8.25
N LEU A 16 5.35 7.46 7.68
CA LEU A 16 5.04 7.52 6.26
C LEU A 16 4.50 8.88 5.85
N ASP A 17 3.64 9.48 6.67
CA ASP A 17 3.14 10.83 6.43
C ASP A 17 4.28 11.85 6.41
N ALA A 18 5.21 11.76 7.37
CA ALA A 18 6.39 12.61 7.41
C ALA A 18 7.28 12.45 6.18
N ALA A 19 7.41 11.23 5.65
CA ALA A 19 8.12 10.97 4.41
C ALA A 19 7.38 11.51 3.17
N ALA A 20 6.05 11.34 3.13
CA ALA A 20 5.19 11.77 2.03
C ALA A 20 5.14 13.30 1.87
N VAL A 21 5.34 14.08 2.94
CA VAL A 21 5.47 15.55 2.87
C VAL A 21 6.54 16.00 1.88
N ARG A 22 7.60 15.19 1.68
CA ARG A 22 8.67 15.48 0.70
C ARG A 22 8.32 15.08 -0.73
N MET A 23 7.14 14.50 -0.97
CA MET A 23 6.70 13.92 -2.24
C MET A 23 5.34 14.53 -2.66
N PRO A 24 5.32 15.75 -3.22
CA PRO A 24 4.07 16.48 -3.49
C PRO A 24 3.15 15.84 -4.54
N SER A 25 3.66 14.86 -5.29
CA SER A 25 2.87 14.08 -6.25
C SER A 25 2.15 12.88 -5.62
N LEU A 26 2.38 12.61 -4.32
CA LEU A 26 1.90 11.45 -3.59
C LEU A 26 0.82 11.86 -2.58
N GLU A 27 -0.28 11.13 -2.58
CA GLU A 27 -1.33 11.22 -1.58
C GLU A 27 -1.42 9.88 -0.84
N LEU A 28 -1.42 9.90 0.49
CA LEU A 28 -1.56 8.71 1.31
C LEU A 28 -2.96 8.65 1.92
N LEU A 29 -3.63 7.53 1.73
CA LEU A 29 -4.81 7.14 2.48
C LEU A 29 -4.42 6.04 3.45
N HIS A 30 -5.01 6.01 4.64
CA HIS A 30 -4.68 5.02 5.66
C HIS A 30 -5.87 4.13 5.99
N ALA A 31 -5.57 2.86 6.21
CA ALA A 31 -6.44 1.84 6.78
C ALA A 31 -5.64 1.01 7.80
N HIS A 32 -6.33 0.46 8.81
CA HIS A 32 -5.68 -0.31 9.89
C HIS A 32 -6.02 -1.80 9.86
N ASP A 33 -7.00 -2.16 9.04
CA ASP A 33 -7.52 -3.51 8.88
C ASP A 33 -8.13 -3.66 7.48
N VAL A 34 -8.56 -4.89 7.18
CA VAL A 34 -9.15 -5.25 5.89
C VAL A 34 -10.47 -4.52 5.62
N GLU A 35 -11.32 -4.34 6.63
CA GLU A 35 -12.62 -3.70 6.47
C GLU A 35 -12.47 -2.23 6.09
N GLN A 36 -11.58 -1.51 6.77
CA GLN A 36 -11.22 -0.14 6.42
C GLN A 36 -10.57 -0.07 5.04
N ALA A 37 -9.70 -1.02 4.69
CA ALA A 37 -9.08 -1.03 3.37
C ALA A 37 -10.13 -1.17 2.26
N LEU A 38 -11.07 -2.10 2.41
CA LEU A 38 -12.17 -2.31 1.48
C LEU A 38 -13.11 -1.10 1.41
N ASP A 39 -13.49 -0.50 2.54
CA ASP A 39 -14.32 0.72 2.55
C ASP A 39 -13.61 1.87 1.82
N ARG A 40 -12.30 2.03 2.02
CA ARG A 40 -11.49 3.03 1.30
C ARG A 40 -11.43 2.73 -0.20
N LEU A 41 -11.22 1.48 -0.61
CA LEU A 41 -11.22 1.08 -2.01
C LEU A 41 -12.57 1.36 -2.68
N ALA A 42 -13.68 1.01 -2.01
CA ALA A 42 -15.03 1.23 -2.54
C ALA A 42 -15.39 2.73 -2.65
N ARG A 43 -14.92 3.57 -1.72
CA ARG A 43 -15.22 5.02 -1.71
C ARG A 43 -14.35 5.83 -2.64
N ASN A 44 -13.14 5.39 -2.93
CA ASN A 44 -12.17 6.16 -3.72
C ASN A 44 -12.04 5.57 -5.12
N ARG A 45 -12.57 6.28 -6.11
CA ARG A 45 -12.52 5.86 -7.52
C ARG A 45 -11.10 5.79 -8.11
N ARG A 46 -10.10 6.35 -7.42
CA ARG A 46 -8.74 6.42 -7.91
C ARG A 46 -7.75 6.18 -6.77
N ILE A 47 -7.44 4.91 -6.56
CA ILE A 47 -6.27 4.47 -5.80
C ILE A 47 -5.35 3.80 -6.81
N ASP A 48 -4.11 4.29 -6.92
CA ASP A 48 -3.14 3.79 -7.90
C ASP A 48 -2.36 2.57 -7.36
N ALA A 49 -2.30 2.38 -6.03
CA ALA A 49 -1.68 1.23 -5.38
C ALA A 49 -2.17 1.01 -3.95
N VAL A 50 -2.01 -0.22 -3.45
CA VAL A 50 -2.11 -0.55 -2.02
C VAL A 50 -0.75 -0.95 -1.49
N LEU A 51 -0.34 -0.40 -0.35
CA LEU A 51 0.89 -0.73 0.35
C LEU A 51 0.53 -1.40 1.70
N LEU A 52 0.83 -2.69 1.83
CA LEU A 52 0.59 -3.49 3.03
C LEU A 52 1.85 -3.48 3.91
N LEU A 53 1.73 -2.88 5.09
CA LEU A 53 2.82 -2.77 6.08
C LEU A 53 2.44 -3.49 7.38
N LEU A 54 2.00 -4.72 7.23
CA LEU A 54 1.57 -5.60 8.31
C LEU A 54 2.60 -6.74 8.47
N GLU A 55 2.42 -7.56 9.50
CA GLU A 55 3.15 -8.82 9.62
C GLU A 55 2.83 -9.77 8.45
N PRO A 56 3.70 -10.74 8.10
CA PRO A 56 3.53 -11.58 6.92
C PRO A 56 2.16 -12.30 6.85
N ASP A 57 1.70 -12.88 7.96
CA ASP A 57 0.43 -13.62 8.00
C ASP A 57 -0.77 -12.69 7.74
N ARG A 58 -0.78 -11.51 8.38
CA ARG A 58 -1.82 -10.49 8.16
C ARG A 58 -1.73 -9.88 6.76
N THR A 59 -0.54 -9.74 6.21
CA THR A 59 -0.33 -9.24 4.85
C THR A 59 -0.96 -10.19 3.84
N ALA A 60 -0.73 -11.51 3.99
CA ALA A 60 -1.34 -12.51 3.15
C ALA A 60 -2.88 -12.50 3.27
N GLU A 61 -3.40 -12.52 4.50
CA GLU A 61 -4.85 -12.47 4.76
C GLU A 61 -5.51 -11.25 4.08
N VAL A 62 -5.00 -10.05 4.33
CA VAL A 62 -5.54 -8.81 3.75
C VAL A 62 -5.42 -8.80 2.23
N ALA A 63 -4.29 -9.26 1.68
CA ALA A 63 -4.09 -9.31 0.24
C ALA A 63 -5.08 -10.24 -0.45
N SER A 64 -5.26 -11.46 0.07
CA SER A 64 -6.20 -12.41 -0.49
C SER A 64 -7.63 -11.87 -0.44
N THR A 65 -8.07 -11.30 0.69
CA THR A 65 -9.42 -10.72 0.79
C THR A 65 -9.63 -9.54 -0.17
N ILE A 66 -8.65 -8.64 -0.33
CA ILE A 66 -8.77 -7.53 -1.29
C ILE A 66 -8.91 -8.06 -2.72
N LEU A 67 -8.12 -9.08 -3.09
CA LEU A 67 -8.16 -9.66 -4.44
C LEU A 67 -9.40 -10.52 -4.68
N GLU A 68 -9.97 -11.15 -3.66
CA GLU A 68 -11.25 -11.86 -3.76
C GLU A 68 -12.40 -10.90 -4.05
N GLU A 69 -12.42 -9.75 -3.37
CA GLU A 69 -13.46 -8.72 -3.55
C GLU A 69 -13.29 -7.92 -4.84
N ASP A 70 -12.05 -7.58 -5.21
CA ASP A 70 -11.73 -6.86 -6.45
C ASP A 70 -10.44 -7.40 -7.12
N PRO A 71 -10.54 -8.45 -7.95
CA PRO A 71 -9.40 -9.04 -8.65
C PRO A 71 -8.73 -8.09 -9.66
N ALA A 72 -9.46 -7.06 -10.11
CA ALA A 72 -8.97 -6.06 -11.06
C ALA A 72 -8.50 -4.77 -10.36
N GLY A 73 -8.44 -4.80 -9.02
CA GLY A 73 -8.07 -3.68 -8.18
C GLY A 73 -6.63 -3.20 -8.39
N PRO A 74 -6.24 -2.13 -7.68
CA PRO A 74 -4.90 -1.59 -7.75
C PRO A 74 -3.84 -2.62 -7.35
N PRO A 75 -2.60 -2.52 -7.90
CA PRO A 75 -1.52 -3.40 -7.54
C PRO A 75 -1.22 -3.34 -6.03
N LEU A 76 -1.06 -4.52 -5.43
CA LEU A 76 -0.65 -4.68 -4.04
C LEU A 76 0.86 -4.73 -3.92
N PHE A 77 1.42 -4.00 -2.96
CA PHE A 77 2.83 -3.99 -2.61
C PHE A 77 3.03 -4.27 -1.12
N ALA A 78 4.15 -4.90 -0.77
CA ALA A 78 4.59 -5.08 0.62
C ALA A 78 6.12 -5.12 0.69
N PRO A 79 6.71 -4.87 1.87
CA PRO A 79 8.13 -5.14 2.11
C PRO A 79 8.46 -6.58 1.73
N GLU A 80 9.65 -6.81 1.17
CA GLU A 80 10.07 -8.14 0.69
C GLU A 80 9.95 -9.22 1.77
N ALA A 81 10.23 -8.90 3.03
CA ALA A 81 10.10 -9.81 4.17
C ALA A 81 8.65 -10.24 4.47
N SER A 82 7.66 -9.51 3.98
CA SER A 82 6.24 -9.72 4.25
C SER A 82 5.43 -10.01 2.97
N ALA A 83 6.05 -9.93 1.80
CA ALA A 83 5.38 -10.11 0.53
C ALA A 83 5.05 -11.60 0.28
N GLY A 84 3.76 -11.88 0.09
CA GLY A 84 3.27 -13.18 -0.37
C GLY A 84 3.28 -13.31 -1.90
N ALA A 85 2.83 -14.45 -2.42
CA ALA A 85 2.79 -14.71 -3.87
C ALA A 85 1.92 -13.71 -4.67
N GLU A 86 0.90 -13.16 -4.02
CA GLU A 86 -0.08 -12.25 -4.61
C GLU A 86 0.33 -10.77 -4.49
N VAL A 87 1.41 -10.49 -3.75
CA VAL A 87 1.83 -9.14 -3.40
C VAL A 87 3.20 -8.86 -3.99
N ARG A 88 3.35 -7.71 -4.65
CA ARG A 88 4.62 -7.34 -5.28
C ARG A 88 5.63 -6.90 -4.21
N PRO A 89 6.82 -7.52 -4.12
CA PRO A 89 7.80 -7.16 -3.11
C PRO A 89 8.44 -5.80 -3.40
N LEU A 90 8.75 -5.08 -2.32
CA LEU A 90 9.53 -3.84 -2.29
C LEU A 90 10.79 -4.07 -1.44
N PRO A 91 11.99 -4.08 -2.05
CA PRO A 91 13.25 -4.20 -1.33
C PRO A 91 13.64 -2.86 -0.69
N ALA A 92 13.07 -2.50 0.46
CA ALA A 92 13.26 -1.18 1.07
C ALA A 92 13.68 -1.26 2.54
N ASP A 93 14.61 -0.38 2.93
CA ASP A 93 15.17 -0.31 4.29
C ASP A 93 14.45 0.71 5.21
N GLY A 94 13.46 1.46 4.69
CA GLY A 94 12.74 2.45 5.48
C GLY A 94 11.56 3.13 4.76
N PRO A 95 10.77 3.96 5.49
CA PRO A 95 9.50 4.54 5.01
C PRO A 95 9.64 5.38 3.74
N GLU A 96 10.66 6.24 3.67
CA GLU A 96 10.87 7.09 2.50
C GLU A 96 11.25 6.28 1.26
N ASP A 97 12.08 5.25 1.44
CA ASP A 97 12.50 4.38 0.34
C ASP A 97 11.34 3.53 -0.17
N LEU A 98 10.49 3.00 0.73
CA LEU A 98 9.25 2.31 0.37
C LEU A 98 8.38 3.16 -0.57
N LEU A 99 8.10 4.42 -0.19
CA LEU A 99 7.28 5.31 -0.99
C LEU A 99 7.92 5.65 -2.34
N ARG A 100 9.24 5.90 -2.37
CA ARG A 100 9.97 6.13 -3.63
C ARG A 100 9.87 4.93 -4.56
N GLN A 101 9.96 3.71 -4.04
CA GLN A 101 9.85 2.51 -4.84
C GLN A 101 8.45 2.27 -5.40
N VAL A 102 7.40 2.53 -4.61
CA VAL A 102 6.02 2.50 -5.09
C VAL A 102 5.85 3.47 -6.25
N VAL A 103 6.25 4.73 -6.08
CA VAL A 103 6.16 5.76 -7.13
C VAL A 103 6.93 5.34 -8.38
N ARG A 104 8.15 4.81 -8.23
CA ARG A 104 8.97 4.34 -9.35
C ARG A 104 8.30 3.19 -10.11
N LYS A 105 7.74 2.20 -9.40
CA LYS A 105 7.07 1.04 -10.03
C LYS A 105 5.79 1.46 -10.74
N LEU A 106 5.01 2.38 -10.17
CA LEU A 106 3.80 2.90 -10.81
C LEU A 106 4.13 3.74 -12.05
N SER A 107 5.17 4.56 -11.98
CA SER A 107 5.61 5.39 -13.12
C SER A 107 6.21 4.57 -14.26
N ALA A 108 6.74 3.38 -13.99
CA ALA A 108 7.30 2.48 -15.00
C ALA A 108 6.26 1.54 -15.63
N SER A 109 5.05 1.48 -15.06
CA SER A 109 3.96 0.60 -15.50
C SER A 109 2.89 1.33 -16.33
N GLY A 110 3.06 2.63 -16.57
CA GLY A 110 2.21 3.46 -17.43
C GLY A 110 2.94 3.87 -18.70
#